data_AF-A0A418CA97-F1
#
_entry.id   AF-A0A418CA97-F1
#
_cell.length_a   1.000
_cell.length_b   1.000
_cell.length_c   1.000
_cell.angle_alpha   90.00
_cell.angle_beta   90.00
_cell.angle_gamma   90.00
#
_symmetry.space_group_name_H-M   'P 1'
#
loop_
_entity.id
_entity.type
_entity.pdbx_description
1 polymer ?
#
loop_
_entity_poly.entity_id
_entity_poly.type
_entity_poly.pdbx_seq_one_letter_code
_entity_poly.pdbx_strand_id
1 'polypeptide(L)'
;MDKSSPRSKAPITNNQSKPRHDSIEFRAQLRQAYVETFELHQMPLVDALRTFLCAFRLPGEAQQIDRILEAFATHCRERDLFGCVDVAYLLSFSMIMLNTDLHNANIRADKKMSCADFVKNNVNYGLSNQGTPLPEPFLISIYHNIATNQFRTSDTDPFGPDRY
;
A
#
# COMPACT_ATOMS: atom_id res chain seq x y z
N MET A 1 -39.11 -42.96 -47.19
CA MET A 1 -39.55 -41.81 -46.37
C MET A 1 -38.64 -41.72 -45.17
N ASP A 2 -37.54 -40.98 -45.31
CA ASP A 2 -36.58 -40.74 -44.24
C ASP A 2 -36.88 -39.35 -43.65
N LYS A 3 -37.22 -39.28 -42.36
CA LYS A 3 -37.55 -38.04 -41.66
C LYS A 3 -36.28 -37.54 -40.96
N SER A 4 -35.45 -36.81 -41.70
CA SER A 4 -34.33 -36.06 -41.15
C SER A 4 -34.83 -34.89 -40.30
N SER A 5 -34.56 -34.95 -39.00
CA SER A 5 -34.82 -33.91 -37.99
C SER A 5 -33.88 -32.71 -38.17
N PRO A 6 -34.34 -31.45 -38.09
CA PRO A 6 -33.45 -30.29 -38.18
C PRO A 6 -32.78 -30.03 -36.83
N ARG A 7 -31.48 -30.29 -36.76
CA ARG A 7 -30.64 -29.94 -35.60
C ARG A 7 -30.52 -28.42 -35.51
N SER A 8 -31.16 -27.83 -34.50
CA SER A 8 -31.01 -26.43 -34.10
C SER A 8 -29.53 -26.12 -33.84
N LYS A 9 -28.96 -25.19 -34.62
CA LYS A 9 -27.66 -24.57 -34.28
C LYS A 9 -27.96 -23.31 -33.47
N ALA A 10 -27.88 -23.43 -32.14
CA ALA A 10 -27.77 -22.26 -31.28
C ALA A 10 -26.45 -21.54 -31.59
N PRO A 11 -26.41 -20.20 -31.64
CA PRO A 11 -25.15 -19.48 -31.78
C PRO A 11 -24.35 -19.64 -30.49
N ILE A 12 -23.12 -20.15 -30.60
CA ILE A 12 -22.13 -20.04 -29.53
C ILE A 12 -21.70 -18.58 -29.52
N THR A 13 -22.37 -17.74 -28.73
CA THR A 13 -21.86 -16.43 -28.37
C THR A 13 -20.76 -16.63 -27.32
N ASN A 14 -19.57 -17.05 -27.76
CA ASN A 14 -18.37 -16.95 -26.94
C ASN A 14 -17.98 -15.48 -26.82
N ASN A 15 -18.69 -14.74 -25.97
CA ASN A 15 -18.38 -13.35 -25.67
C ASN A 15 -17.31 -13.31 -24.58
N GLN A 16 -16.14 -13.91 -24.85
CA GLN A 16 -14.92 -13.54 -24.14
C GLN A 16 -14.47 -12.19 -24.71
N SER A 17 -15.12 -11.13 -24.23
CA SER A 17 -14.65 -9.78 -24.40
C SER A 17 -13.20 -9.73 -23.92
N LYS A 18 -12.25 -9.50 -24.83
CA LYS A 18 -10.85 -9.17 -24.49
C LYS A 18 -10.87 -8.21 -23.29
N PRO A 19 -10.09 -8.48 -22.22
CA PRO A 19 -10.07 -7.58 -21.08
C PRO A 19 -9.70 -6.19 -21.59
N ARG A 20 -10.56 -5.20 -21.31
CA ARG A 20 -10.22 -3.82 -21.63
C ARG A 20 -9.01 -3.46 -20.79
N HIS A 21 -7.85 -3.31 -21.43
CA HIS A 21 -6.59 -2.98 -20.77
C HIS A 21 -6.60 -1.61 -20.03
N ASP A 22 -7.69 -0.85 -20.15
CA ASP A 22 -7.89 0.43 -19.44
C ASP A 22 -8.95 0.35 -18.33
N SER A 23 -9.53 -0.82 -18.05
CA SER A 23 -10.54 -0.95 -17.00
C SER A 23 -9.95 -0.72 -15.61
N ILE A 24 -10.78 -0.22 -14.69
CA ILE A 24 -10.41 -0.05 -13.27
C ILE A 24 -9.92 -1.38 -12.68
N GLU A 25 -10.57 -2.49 -13.06
CA GLU A 25 -10.21 -3.85 -12.66
C GLU A 25 -8.82 -4.25 -13.16
N PHE A 26 -8.51 -4.01 -14.45
CA PHE A 26 -7.19 -4.32 -15.00
C PHE A 26 -6.10 -3.50 -14.31
N ARG A 27 -6.33 -2.20 -14.06
CA ARG A 27 -5.40 -1.34 -13.33
C ARG A 27 -5.21 -1.78 -11.87
N ALA A 28 -6.22 -2.37 -11.25
CA ALA A 28 -6.11 -2.94 -9.90
C ALA A 28 -5.30 -4.24 -9.91
N GLN A 29 -5.59 -5.15 -10.83
CA GLN A 29 -4.85 -6.41 -10.99
C GLN A 29 -3.37 -6.18 -11.33
N LEU A 30 -3.08 -5.25 -12.25
CA LEU A 30 -1.71 -4.89 -12.61
C LEU A 30 -0.93 -4.33 -11.41
N ARG A 31 -1.57 -3.46 -10.62
CA ARG A 31 -0.94 -2.92 -9.40
C ARG A 31 -0.66 -4.03 -8.40
N GLN A 32 -1.62 -4.91 -8.15
CA GLN A 32 -1.44 -6.03 -7.23
C GLN A 32 -0.30 -6.96 -7.69
N ALA A 33 -0.31 -7.36 -8.96
CA ALA A 33 0.75 -8.19 -9.54
C ALA A 33 2.13 -7.51 -9.48
N TYR A 34 2.19 -6.18 -9.65
CA TYR A 34 3.43 -5.43 -9.47
C TYR A 34 3.89 -5.40 -8.02
N VAL A 35 2.99 -5.18 -7.04
CA VAL A 35 3.34 -5.24 -5.61
C VAL A 35 3.84 -6.63 -5.21
N GLU A 36 3.29 -7.69 -5.78
CA GLU A 36 3.75 -9.07 -5.53
C GLU A 36 5.17 -9.36 -6.02
N THR A 37 5.74 -8.52 -6.89
CA THR A 37 7.15 -8.64 -7.30
C THR A 37 8.14 -8.20 -6.22
N PHE A 38 7.67 -7.54 -5.16
CA PHE A 38 8.53 -7.08 -4.08
C PHE A 38 8.73 -8.17 -3.03
N GLU A 39 9.98 -8.43 -2.66
CA GLU A 39 10.33 -9.36 -1.58
C GLU A 39 10.26 -8.66 -0.20
N LEU A 40 9.05 -8.32 0.26
CA LEU A 40 8.86 -7.52 1.49
C LEU A 40 8.73 -8.37 2.77
N HIS A 41 8.52 -9.68 2.65
CA HIS A 41 8.14 -10.55 3.76
C HIS A 41 9.17 -10.59 4.90
N GLN A 42 10.45 -10.48 4.56
CA GLN A 42 11.57 -10.57 5.52
C GLN A 42 12.09 -9.20 5.98
N MET A 43 11.50 -8.10 5.51
CA MET A 43 11.98 -6.74 5.83
C MET A 43 11.18 -6.15 6.98
N PRO A 44 11.77 -5.52 8.01
CA PRO A 44 11.00 -4.76 9.01
C PRO A 44 9.98 -3.82 8.35
N LEU A 45 8.81 -3.61 8.98
CA LEU A 45 7.70 -2.85 8.35
C LEU A 45 8.17 -1.50 7.75
N VAL A 46 8.99 -0.76 8.50
CA VAL A 46 9.50 0.54 8.06
C VAL A 46 10.35 0.42 6.80
N ASP A 47 11.19 -0.61 6.70
CA ASP A 47 12.05 -0.85 5.54
C ASP A 47 11.26 -1.37 4.35
N ALA A 48 10.23 -2.20 4.60
CA ALA A 48 9.28 -2.62 3.57
C ALA A 48 8.54 -1.41 2.99
N LEU A 49 7.98 -0.55 3.84
CA LEU A 49 7.29 0.66 3.40
C LEU A 49 8.24 1.62 2.67
N ARG A 50 9.47 1.78 3.16
CA ARG A 50 10.50 2.60 2.51
C ARG A 50 10.85 2.08 1.12
N THR A 51 11.09 0.78 0.98
CA THR A 51 11.38 0.13 -0.31
C THR A 51 10.22 0.30 -1.28
N PHE A 52 9.01 0.12 -0.77
CA PHE A 52 7.78 0.31 -1.52
C PHE A 52 7.62 1.77 -2.00
N LEU A 53 7.72 2.75 -1.10
CA LEU A 53 7.62 4.18 -1.42
C LEU A 53 8.76 4.70 -2.31
N CYS A 54 9.92 4.03 -2.33
CA CYS A 54 10.99 4.33 -3.28
C CYS A 54 10.62 3.90 -4.71
N ALA A 55 9.87 2.82 -4.87
CA ALA A 55 9.49 2.29 -6.17
C ALA A 55 8.21 2.93 -6.73
N PHE A 56 7.34 3.43 -5.86
CA PHE A 56 6.18 4.21 -6.24
C PHE A 56 6.49 5.70 -6.07
N ARG A 57 6.59 6.44 -7.18
CA ARG A 57 6.48 7.90 -7.11
C ARG A 57 5.12 8.22 -6.50
N LEU A 58 5.10 8.73 -5.27
CA LEU A 58 3.84 9.04 -4.60
C LEU A 58 3.08 10.09 -5.43
N PRO A 59 1.88 9.77 -5.90
CA PRO A 59 1.07 10.70 -6.66
C PRO A 59 0.56 11.84 -5.77
N GLY A 60 0.39 13.03 -6.34
CA GLY A 60 -0.13 14.19 -5.59
C GLY A 60 -1.62 14.10 -5.23
N GLU A 61 -2.34 13.15 -5.83
CA GLU A 61 -3.76 12.91 -5.55
C GLU A 61 -3.95 11.89 -4.43
N ALA A 62 -4.66 12.29 -3.37
CA ALA A 62 -4.90 11.44 -2.19
C ALA A 62 -5.51 10.07 -2.55
N GLN A 63 -6.43 10.02 -3.52
CA GLN A 63 -7.07 8.77 -3.97
C GLN A 63 -6.09 7.76 -4.61
N GLN A 64 -4.98 8.25 -5.15
CA GLN A 64 -3.98 7.37 -5.76
C GLN A 64 -3.00 6.84 -4.71
N ILE A 65 -2.65 7.66 -3.71
CA ILE A 65 -1.88 7.22 -2.52
C ILE A 65 -2.64 6.11 -1.80
N ASP A 66 -3.94 6.30 -1.62
CA ASP A 66 -4.85 5.33 -1.01
C ASP A 66 -4.75 3.94 -1.65
N ARG A 67 -4.93 3.86 -2.97
CA ARG A 67 -4.84 2.60 -3.75
C ARG A 67 -3.47 1.93 -3.70
N ILE A 68 -2.40 2.71 -3.53
CA ILE A 68 -1.04 2.20 -3.43
C ILE A 68 -0.82 1.58 -2.05
N LEU A 69 -1.29 2.23 -1.00
CA LEU A 69 -1.20 1.74 0.39
C LEU A 69 -2.12 0.54 0.65
N GLU A 70 -3.31 0.48 0.05
CA GLU A 70 -4.17 -0.72 0.10
C GLU A 70 -3.45 -1.96 -0.46
N ALA A 71 -2.75 -1.80 -1.60
CA ALA A 71 -1.99 -2.89 -2.21
C ALA A 71 -0.81 -3.32 -1.33
N PHE A 72 -0.09 -2.35 -0.74
CA PHE A 72 0.98 -2.63 0.22
C PHE A 72 0.47 -3.39 1.45
N ALA A 73 -0.63 -2.94 2.04
CA ALA A 73 -1.21 -3.56 3.22
C ALA A 73 -1.70 -4.99 2.92
N THR A 74 -2.29 -5.19 1.75
CA THR A 74 -2.71 -6.51 1.27
C THR A 74 -1.53 -7.46 1.13
N HIS A 75 -0.40 -6.98 0.61
CA HIS A 75 0.84 -7.75 0.52
C HIS A 75 1.45 -8.03 1.91
N CYS A 76 1.32 -7.10 2.86
CA CYS A 76 1.75 -7.31 4.25
C CYS A 76 0.91 -8.36 5.00
N ARG A 77 -0.29 -8.71 4.51
CA ARG A 77 -1.16 -9.75 5.11
C ARG A 77 -0.42 -11.07 5.32
N GLU A 78 0.42 -11.44 4.37
CA GLU A 78 1.15 -12.71 4.38
C GLU A 78 2.23 -12.78 5.46
N ARG A 79 2.49 -11.67 6.17
CA ARG A 79 3.53 -11.56 7.19
C ARG A 79 3.03 -11.85 8.61
N ASP A 80 1.71 -11.99 8.81
CA ASP A 80 1.05 -12.22 10.11
C ASP A 80 1.43 -11.21 11.23
N LEU A 81 2.02 -10.06 10.87
CA LEU A 81 2.56 -9.11 11.85
C LEU A 81 1.50 -8.26 12.56
N PHE A 82 0.32 -8.13 11.96
CA PHE A 82 -0.68 -7.13 12.37
C PHE A 82 -2.07 -7.71 12.65
N GLY A 83 -2.25 -9.03 12.56
CA GLY A 83 -3.55 -9.70 12.72
C GLY A 83 -4.58 -9.41 11.61
N CYS A 84 -4.47 -8.28 10.90
CA CYS A 84 -5.29 -7.96 9.73
C CYS A 84 -4.63 -6.91 8.80
N VAL A 85 -5.18 -6.80 7.59
CA VAL A 85 -4.76 -5.83 6.55
C VAL A 85 -5.03 -4.39 6.98
N ASP A 86 -6.16 -4.13 7.66
CA ASP A 86 -6.57 -2.78 8.05
C ASP A 86 -5.56 -2.12 8.99
N VAL A 87 -5.00 -2.87 9.93
CA VAL A 87 -3.97 -2.35 10.85
C VAL A 87 -2.70 -1.99 10.09
N ALA A 88 -2.26 -2.83 9.15
CA ALA A 88 -1.10 -2.53 8.31
C ALA A 88 -1.31 -1.26 7.47
N TYR A 89 -2.51 -1.10 6.90
CA TYR A 89 -2.91 0.08 6.14
C TYR A 89 -2.90 1.35 7.01
N LEU A 90 -3.60 1.33 8.16
CA LEU A 90 -3.71 2.49 9.06
C LEU A 90 -2.37 2.88 9.65
N LEU A 91 -1.55 1.90 10.05
CA LEU A 91 -0.21 2.16 10.57
C LEU A 91 0.71 2.73 9.49
N SER A 92 0.62 2.26 8.24
CA SER A 92 1.39 2.82 7.12
C SER A 92 1.04 4.29 6.85
N PHE A 93 -0.25 4.64 6.91
CA PHE A 93 -0.69 6.04 6.84
C PHE A 93 -0.12 6.89 7.97
N SER A 94 -0.19 6.37 9.19
CA SER A 94 0.37 7.01 10.38
C SER A 94 1.87 7.26 10.26
N MET A 95 2.61 6.31 9.69
CA MET A 95 4.04 6.44 9.42
C MET A 95 4.35 7.52 8.38
N ILE A 96 3.54 7.65 7.33
CA ILE A 96 3.70 8.71 6.31
C ILE A 96 3.38 10.09 6.90
N MET A 97 2.34 10.19 7.71
CA MET A 97 2.01 11.42 8.45
C MET A 97 3.13 11.80 9.41
N LEU A 98 3.67 10.84 10.17
CA LEU A 98 4.81 11.06 11.06
C LEU A 98 6.04 11.52 10.28
N ASN A 99 6.36 10.88 9.15
CA ASN A 99 7.48 11.30 8.30
C ASN A 99 7.33 12.76 7.86
N THR A 100 6.14 13.13 7.41
CA THR A 100 5.83 14.51 6.99
C THR A 100 5.98 15.48 8.15
N ASP A 101 5.48 15.14 9.34
CA ASP A 101 5.60 15.97 10.52
C ASP A 101 7.06 16.16 10.98
N LEU A 102 7.81 15.06 11.08
CA LEU A 102 9.17 15.06 11.59
C LEU A 102 10.19 15.72 10.64
N HIS A 103 10.01 15.60 9.33
CA HIS A 103 11.00 16.06 8.34
C HIS A 103 10.60 17.35 7.61
N ASN A 104 9.40 17.88 7.83
CA ASN A 104 9.01 19.17 7.29
C ASN A 104 9.66 20.32 8.09
N ALA A 105 10.55 21.07 7.44
CA ALA A 105 11.26 22.22 8.03
C ALA A 105 10.33 23.39 8.42
N ASN A 106 9.11 23.44 7.87
CA ASN A 106 8.13 24.49 8.20
C ASN A 106 7.40 24.24 9.52
N ILE A 107 7.49 23.01 10.07
CA ILE A 107 6.90 22.68 11.37
C ILE A 107 7.95 22.93 12.45
N ARG A 108 7.61 23.78 13.41
CA ARG A 108 8.47 24.10 14.55
C ARG A 108 8.78 22.84 15.37
N ALA A 109 10.02 22.72 15.86
CA ALA A 109 10.47 21.54 16.60
C ALA A 109 9.60 21.22 17.83
N ASP A 110 9.08 22.22 18.54
CA ASP A 110 8.20 22.05 19.70
C ASP A 110 6.75 21.67 19.34
N LYS A 111 6.41 21.65 18.05
CA LYS A 111 5.09 21.27 17.52
C LYS A 111 5.09 19.92 16.82
N LYS A 112 6.26 19.32 16.62
CA LYS A 112 6.38 17.97 16.04
C LYS A 112 5.83 16.92 17.00
N MET A 113 5.22 15.90 16.45
CA MET A 113 4.65 14.77 17.17
C MET A 113 5.75 14.11 18.00
N SER A 114 5.51 13.94 19.31
CA SER A 114 6.45 13.22 20.17
C SER A 114 6.33 11.71 20.00
N CYS A 115 7.35 10.96 20.42
CA CYS A 115 7.28 9.50 20.45
C CYS A 115 6.10 9.00 21.30
N ALA A 116 5.83 9.67 22.43
CA ALA A 116 4.72 9.31 23.31
C ALA A 116 3.36 9.53 22.62
N ASP A 117 3.21 10.64 21.88
CA ASP A 117 1.99 10.91 21.11
C ASP A 117 1.82 9.90 19.98
N PHE A 118 2.90 9.55 19.27
CA PHE A 118 2.85 8.53 18.22
C PHE A 118 2.41 7.16 18.77
N VAL A 119 2.98 6.72 19.89
CA VAL A 119 2.57 5.46 20.56
C VAL A 119 1.10 5.54 20.95
N LYS A 120 0.69 6.61 21.63
CA LYS A 120 -0.70 6.83 22.05
C LYS A 120 -1.70 6.76 20.89
N ASN A 121 -1.33 7.31 19.73
CA ASN A 121 -2.19 7.35 18.55
C ASN A 121 -2.30 6.00 17.82
N ASN A 122 -1.36 5.07 18.03
CA ASN A 122 -1.25 3.82 17.25
C ASN A 122 -1.27 2.55 18.09
N VAL A 123 -1.40 2.66 19.42
CA VAL A 123 -1.44 1.49 20.32
C VAL A 123 -2.72 0.68 20.14
N ASN A 124 -3.84 1.29 19.73
CA ASN A 124 -5.13 0.61 19.63
C ASN A 124 -5.87 1.01 18.34
N TYR A 125 -6.24 0.01 17.53
CA TYR A 125 -7.01 0.17 16.29
C TYR A 125 -8.46 -0.33 16.43
N GLY A 126 -8.95 -0.51 17.65
CA GLY A 126 -10.32 -0.96 17.92
C GLY A 126 -10.62 -2.30 17.27
N LEU A 127 -11.75 -2.38 16.57
CA LEU A 127 -12.22 -3.62 15.93
C LEU A 127 -11.24 -4.15 14.87
N SER A 128 -10.46 -3.28 14.22
CA SER A 128 -9.49 -3.69 13.21
C SER A 128 -8.44 -4.63 13.79
N ASN A 129 -8.02 -4.46 15.06
CA ASN A 129 -7.13 -5.43 15.73
C ASN A 129 -7.84 -6.28 16.80
N GLN A 130 -9.15 -6.46 16.70
CA GLN A 130 -9.96 -7.20 17.70
C GLN A 130 -9.77 -6.67 19.14
N GLY A 131 -9.45 -5.38 19.29
CA GLY A 131 -9.14 -4.74 20.58
C GLY A 131 -7.77 -5.08 21.15
N THR A 132 -6.93 -5.84 20.45
CA THR A 132 -5.57 -6.17 20.88
C THR A 132 -4.65 -4.96 20.69
N PRO A 133 -3.93 -4.50 21.73
CA PRO A 133 -2.97 -3.42 21.58
C PRO A 133 -1.75 -3.85 20.77
N LEU A 134 -1.19 -2.96 19.94
CA LEU A 134 0.13 -3.19 19.36
C LEU A 134 1.22 -3.03 20.45
N PRO A 135 2.33 -3.79 20.39
CA PRO A 135 3.40 -3.66 21.37
C PRO A 135 4.04 -2.27 21.34
N GLU A 136 4.12 -1.60 22.49
CA GLU A 136 4.77 -0.28 22.59
C GLU A 136 6.23 -0.27 22.09
N PRO A 137 7.09 -1.27 22.42
CA PRO A 137 8.47 -1.29 21.91
C PRO A 137 8.54 -1.30 20.38
N PHE A 138 7.56 -1.94 19.73
CA PHE A 138 7.47 -1.95 18.27
C PHE A 138 7.12 -0.56 17.73
N LEU A 139 6.14 0.13 18.30
CA LEU A 139 5.78 1.50 17.91
C LEU A 139 6.91 2.51 18.16
N ILE A 140 7.62 2.38 19.28
CA ILE A 140 8.80 3.18 19.60
C ILE A 140 9.90 2.96 18.55
N SER A 141 10.13 1.70 18.16
CA SER A 141 11.11 1.39 17.11
C SER A 141 10.77 2.02 15.76
N ILE A 142 9.49 2.06 15.39
CA ILE A 142 9.01 2.73 14.17
C ILE A 142 9.30 4.23 14.25
N TYR A 143 8.92 4.87 15.35
CA TYR A 143 9.12 6.31 15.54
C TYR A 143 10.59 6.69 15.35
N HIS A 144 11.50 6.00 16.04
CA HIS A 144 12.93 6.30 15.96
C HIS A 144 13.53 6.01 14.58
N ASN A 145 13.09 4.95 13.89
CA ASN A 145 13.55 4.66 12.54
C ASN A 145 13.16 5.79 11.57
N ILE A 146 11.90 6.25 11.62
CA ILE A 146 11.42 7.35 10.78
C ILE A 146 12.11 8.66 11.15
N ALA A 147 12.24 8.97 12.45
CA ALA A 147 12.92 10.18 12.91
C ALA A 147 14.37 10.26 12.44
N THR A 148 15.06 9.12 12.38
CA THR A 148 16.46 9.03 11.96
C THR A 148 16.60 9.05 10.45
N ASN A 149 15.69 8.39 9.73
CA ASN A 149 15.78 8.19 8.29
C ASN A 149 14.45 8.51 7.61
N GLN A 150 14.37 9.70 7.00
CA GLN A 150 13.17 10.13 6.27
C GLN A 150 12.83 9.18 5.11
N PHE A 151 11.54 8.96 4.86
CA PHE A 151 11.12 8.33 3.61
C PHE A 151 11.53 9.20 2.43
N ARG A 152 12.09 8.56 1.41
CA ARG A 152 12.46 9.21 0.15
C ARG A 152 11.51 8.70 -0.91
N THR A 153 10.83 9.60 -1.58
CA THR A 153 10.19 9.34 -2.86
C THR A 153 11.21 9.62 -3.95
N SER A 154 11.28 8.82 -5.00
CA SER A 154 12.09 9.17 -6.16
C SER A 154 11.48 10.40 -6.83
N ASP A 155 12.06 11.58 -6.59
CA ASP A 155 11.64 12.83 -7.24
C ASP A 155 12.08 12.87 -8.71
N THR A 156 12.97 11.98 -9.11
CA THR A 156 13.49 11.85 -10.47
C THR A 156 12.63 10.86 -11.25
N ASP A 157 12.02 11.33 -12.34
CA ASP A 157 11.45 10.43 -13.35
C ASP A 157 12.60 9.59 -13.94
N PRO A 158 12.60 8.25 -13.78
CA PRO A 158 13.63 7.41 -14.39
C PRO A 158 13.60 7.47 -15.93
N PHE A 159 12.51 7.99 -16.51
CA PHE A 159 12.30 8.23 -17.94
C PHE A 159 12.21 9.72 -18.29
N GLY A 160 12.61 10.61 -17.37
CA GLY A 160 12.57 12.04 -17.58
C GLY A 160 13.49 12.48 -18.74
N PRO A 161 13.22 13.65 -19.34
CA PRO A 161 13.93 14.12 -20.53
C PRO A 161 15.45 14.32 -20.31
N ASP A 162 15.92 14.35 -19.07
CA ASP A 162 17.32 14.59 -18.70
C ASP A 162 18.25 13.36 -18.91
N ARG A 163 17.79 12.30 -19.58
CA ARG A 163 18.56 11.06 -19.83
C ARG A 163 18.95 10.79 -21.29
N TYR A 164 18.81 11.76 -22.19
CA TYR A 164 19.37 11.69 -23.55
C TYR A 164 20.03 13.00 -23.96
#